data_AF-A0A9D4VVW6-F1
#
_entry.id   AF-A0A9D4VVW6-F1
#
_cell.length_a   1.000
_cell.length_b   1.000
_cell.length_c   1.000
_cell.angle_alpha   90.00
_cell.angle_beta   90.00
_cell.angle_gamma   90.00
#
_symmetry.space_group_name_H-M   'P 1'
#
loop_
_entity.id
_entity.type
_entity.pdbx_description
1 polymer ?
#
loop_
_entity_poly.entity_id
_entity_poly.type
_entity_poly.pdbx_seq_one_letter_code
_entity_poly.pdbx_strand_id
1 'polypeptide(L)'
;MFIQQTYWRPNCLILQKPNLHRIGSSNHRCFHVGLSKPWLTNQKKQNKFKNEYNKIEDVVVSEEATERKSVEVKATVTVKPVAGGVLSKLGLQRGFDEITDLMGKSILLEHVSSELDPKTKLEKKTIKGYVHLSHRSSQEVKYEGEFQVAANFGEIGAILVENEHRKEMFMKEIVLDGVLTGPVKFSCQSWVHSKFHNPTKRVFFSNKSYLPSETPEGLKMLRAKELISLRGNGQGEHQRFGRIYNYDVYNDLGDPNTNPDHKRLVLGGNKHPYPRRCRTGRPRYDTGICRRVGH
;
A
#
# COMPACT_ATOMS: atom_id res chain seq x y z
N MET A 1 8.11 -42.81 -16.13
CA MET A 1 8.80 -42.04 -15.07
C MET A 1 9.44 -40.84 -15.73
N PHE A 2 8.68 -39.75 -15.91
CA PHE A 2 9.11 -38.56 -16.67
C PHE A 2 9.15 -37.35 -15.73
N ILE A 3 10.34 -36.76 -15.62
CA ILE A 3 10.64 -35.55 -14.84
C ILE A 3 10.30 -34.34 -15.71
N GLN A 4 9.26 -33.58 -15.35
CA GLN A 4 8.99 -32.28 -15.98
C GLN A 4 9.77 -31.18 -15.24
N GLN A 5 10.84 -30.70 -15.87
CA GLN A 5 11.47 -29.42 -15.56
C GLN A 5 10.47 -28.29 -15.87
N THR A 6 10.07 -27.54 -14.85
CA THR A 6 9.32 -26.29 -15.04
C THR A 6 10.29 -25.11 -15.03
N TYR A 7 10.52 -24.57 -16.22
CA TYR A 7 11.28 -23.34 -16.43
C TYR A 7 10.55 -22.14 -15.83
N TRP A 8 11.21 -21.43 -14.92
CA TRP A 8 10.79 -20.13 -14.43
C TRP A 8 11.13 -19.06 -15.47
N ARG A 9 10.12 -18.40 -16.04
CA ARG A 9 10.30 -17.12 -16.74
C ARG A 9 10.14 -15.98 -15.73
N PRO A 10 11.16 -15.16 -15.44
CA PRO A 10 10.96 -13.92 -14.72
C PRO A 10 10.40 -12.87 -15.69
N ASN A 11 9.21 -12.34 -15.38
CA ASN A 11 8.77 -11.05 -15.93
C ASN A 11 9.72 -9.98 -15.37
N CYS A 12 10.79 -9.66 -16.12
CA CYS A 12 11.58 -8.46 -15.88
C CYS A 12 10.74 -7.25 -16.25
N LEU A 13 10.37 -6.44 -15.26
CA LEU A 13 10.00 -5.05 -15.48
C LEU A 13 11.23 -4.34 -16.03
N ILE A 14 11.15 -3.90 -17.28
CA ILE A 14 12.16 -3.09 -17.95
C ILE A 14 12.13 -1.71 -17.28
N LEU A 15 13.09 -1.44 -16.40
CA LEU A 15 13.39 -0.08 -15.95
C LEU A 15 14.07 0.66 -17.11
N GLN A 16 13.43 1.73 -17.58
CA GLN A 16 14.00 2.66 -18.55
C GLN A 16 15.32 3.25 -18.01
N LYS A 17 16.36 3.23 -18.85
CA LYS A 17 17.66 3.86 -18.57
C LYS A 17 17.50 5.40 -18.56
N PRO A 18 18.12 6.14 -17.62
CA PRO A 18 18.34 7.56 -17.82
C PRO A 18 19.47 7.78 -18.84
N ASN A 19 19.20 8.62 -19.83
CA ASN A 19 20.19 9.13 -20.78
C ASN A 19 21.24 9.96 -20.02
N LEU A 20 22.50 9.50 -20.01
CA LEU A 20 23.64 10.29 -19.58
C LEU A 20 24.11 11.15 -20.75
N HIS A 21 23.73 12.42 -20.75
CA HIS A 21 24.43 13.43 -21.55
C HIS A 21 25.70 13.85 -20.81
N ARG A 22 26.83 13.48 -21.41
CA ARG A 22 28.18 13.89 -21.07
C ARG A 22 28.36 15.35 -21.49
N ILE A 23 28.59 16.27 -20.55
CA ILE A 23 29.15 17.60 -20.86
C ILE A 23 30.39 17.79 -20.00
N GLY A 24 31.52 17.93 -20.70
CA GLY A 24 32.84 18.11 -20.13
C GLY A 24 33.08 19.54 -19.66
N SER A 25 33.98 19.63 -18.68
CA SER A 25 34.59 20.84 -18.15
C SER A 25 35.36 21.62 -19.22
N SER A 26 35.21 22.94 -19.25
CA SER A 26 36.31 23.85 -19.56
C SER A 26 36.10 25.24 -18.94
N ASN A 27 37.18 25.76 -18.37
CA ASN A 27 37.34 27.07 -17.75
C ASN A 27 37.19 28.21 -18.77
N HIS A 28 36.69 29.38 -18.35
CA HIS A 28 37.50 30.62 -18.21
C HIS A 28 36.65 31.89 -18.02
N ARG A 29 37.08 32.67 -17.01
CA ARG A 29 37.15 34.15 -16.88
C ARG A 29 35.89 34.99 -16.56
N CYS A 30 36.08 35.76 -15.48
CA CYS A 30 35.33 36.91 -14.98
C CYS A 30 35.31 38.10 -15.95
N PHE A 31 34.30 38.99 -15.84
CA PHE A 31 34.45 40.38 -15.36
C PHE A 31 33.10 41.14 -15.27
N HIS A 32 32.97 41.90 -14.17
CA HIS A 32 32.22 43.14 -13.87
C HIS A 32 30.69 43.34 -14.06
N VAL A 33 30.03 43.47 -12.90
CA VAL A 33 29.21 44.59 -12.37
C VAL A 33 28.47 45.52 -13.34
N GLY A 34 27.15 45.61 -13.15
CA GLY A 34 26.31 46.73 -13.59
C GLY A 34 25.00 46.79 -12.80
N LEU A 35 24.93 47.72 -11.83
CA LEU A 35 23.73 48.13 -11.11
C LEU A 35 22.84 48.98 -12.02
N SER A 36 21.53 48.68 -12.11
CA SER A 36 20.50 49.70 -12.38
C SER A 36 19.07 49.19 -12.15
N LYS A 37 18.38 49.84 -11.22
CA LYS A 37 16.92 50.04 -11.10
C LYS A 37 16.74 51.51 -10.67
N PRO A 38 15.55 52.15 -10.75
CA PRO A 38 14.32 51.83 -11.49
C PRO A 38 13.77 53.05 -12.29
N TRP A 39 12.68 52.88 -13.04
CA TRP A 39 11.81 54.00 -13.40
C TRP A 39 10.33 53.65 -13.19
N LEU A 40 9.65 54.51 -12.46
CA LEU A 40 8.22 54.51 -12.14
C LEU A 40 7.46 55.26 -13.24
N THR A 41 6.32 54.74 -13.67
CA THR A 41 5.19 55.59 -14.09
C THR A 41 3.86 55.00 -13.67
N ASN A 42 3.13 55.82 -12.92
CA ASN A 42 1.74 55.69 -12.50
C ASN A 42 0.79 55.79 -13.70
N GLN A 43 -0.23 54.93 -13.79
CA GLN A 43 -1.53 55.32 -14.35
C GLN A 43 -2.67 54.69 -13.53
N LYS A 44 -3.39 55.57 -12.83
CA LYS A 44 -4.68 55.29 -12.19
C LYS A 44 -5.76 55.22 -13.26
N LYS A 45 -6.61 54.20 -13.21
CA LYS A 45 -7.96 54.23 -13.81
C LYS A 45 -8.96 53.75 -12.76
N GLN A 46 -9.75 54.70 -12.27
CA GLN A 46 -10.88 54.46 -11.37
C GLN A 46 -12.07 53.98 -12.21
N ASN A 47 -12.56 52.78 -11.96
CA ASN A 47 -13.90 52.37 -12.38
C ASN A 47 -14.82 52.36 -11.15
N LYS A 48 -15.82 53.23 -11.22
CA LYS A 48 -16.85 53.49 -10.22
C LYS A 48 -18.01 52.54 -10.48
N PHE A 49 -18.14 51.47 -9.70
CA PHE A 49 -19.38 50.67 -9.66
C PHE A 49 -20.08 50.96 -8.34
N LYS A 50 -21.27 51.59 -8.44
CA LYS A 50 -22.24 51.69 -7.35
C LYS A 50 -22.85 50.30 -7.19
N ASN A 51 -22.74 49.71 -6.00
CA ASN A 51 -23.58 48.59 -5.63
C ASN A 51 -24.55 49.04 -4.53
N GLU A 52 -25.80 48.90 -4.91
CA GLU A 52 -27.05 49.20 -4.23
C GLU A 52 -27.25 48.17 -3.10
N TYR A 53 -27.59 48.66 -1.91
CA TYR A 53 -27.87 47.81 -0.76
C TYR A 53 -29.28 47.22 -0.91
N ASN A 54 -29.37 45.97 -1.33
CA ASN A 54 -30.59 45.18 -1.17
C ASN A 54 -30.59 44.51 0.19
N LYS A 55 -31.53 44.94 1.03
CA LYS A 55 -31.94 44.36 2.30
C LYS A 55 -32.57 42.99 2.00
N ILE A 56 -31.94 41.90 2.44
CA ILE A 56 -32.52 40.56 2.39
C ILE A 56 -33.01 40.25 3.80
N GLU A 57 -34.29 39.92 3.90
CA GLU A 57 -34.99 39.50 5.11
C GLU A 57 -34.44 38.17 5.62
N ASP A 58 -34.27 38.06 6.94
CA ASP A 58 -33.90 36.83 7.62
C ASP A 58 -34.99 35.77 7.40
N VAL A 59 -34.73 34.85 6.48
CA VAL A 59 -35.45 33.58 6.44
C VAL A 59 -34.88 32.73 7.57
N VAL A 60 -35.66 32.63 8.64
CA VAL A 60 -35.47 31.68 9.73
C VAL A 60 -35.37 30.28 9.13
N VAL A 61 -34.14 29.80 8.94
CA VAL A 61 -33.88 28.39 8.72
C VAL A 61 -34.09 27.74 10.07
N SER A 62 -35.26 27.13 10.23
CA SER A 62 -35.60 26.28 11.36
C SER A 62 -34.47 25.28 11.61
N GLU A 63 -33.82 25.44 12.76
CA GLU A 63 -32.93 24.45 13.36
C GLU A 63 -33.71 23.15 13.59
N GLU A 64 -33.65 22.25 12.61
CA GLU A 64 -33.85 20.82 12.83
C GLU A 64 -32.61 20.05 12.38
N ALA A 65 -31.45 20.49 12.86
CA ALA A 65 -30.28 19.63 12.93
C ALA A 65 -30.42 18.77 14.19
N THR A 66 -31.15 17.65 14.07
CA THR A 66 -31.05 16.58 15.05
C THR A 66 -29.56 16.27 15.22
N GLU A 67 -29.03 16.44 16.42
CA GLU A 67 -27.63 16.24 16.78
C GLU A 67 -27.25 14.77 16.51
N ARG A 68 -26.87 14.44 15.26
CA ARG A 68 -26.49 13.08 14.87
C ARG A 68 -25.14 12.77 15.49
N LYS A 69 -25.17 12.13 16.67
CA LYS A 69 -23.97 11.70 17.40
C LYS A 69 -23.12 10.69 16.61
N SER A 70 -23.74 9.96 15.68
CA SER A 70 -23.08 9.05 14.74
C SER A 70 -23.71 9.09 13.36
N VAL A 71 -22.93 8.65 12.37
CA VAL A 71 -23.32 8.42 11.00
C VAL A 71 -23.15 6.93 10.71
N GLU A 72 -24.15 6.34 10.06
CA GLU A 72 -24.06 4.97 9.58
C GLU A 72 -23.25 4.90 8.29
N VAL A 73 -22.21 4.08 8.31
CA VAL A 73 -21.27 3.88 7.19
C VAL A 73 -21.37 2.43 6.74
N LYS A 74 -21.67 2.22 5.46
CA LYS A 74 -21.70 0.89 4.86
C LYS A 74 -20.34 0.58 4.25
N ALA A 75 -19.73 -0.53 4.65
CA ALA A 75 -18.50 -1.02 4.03
C ALA A 75 -18.81 -2.14 3.04
N THR A 76 -18.22 -2.05 1.84
CA THR A 76 -18.24 -3.10 0.82
C THR A 76 -16.81 -3.53 0.51
N VAL A 77 -16.47 -4.78 0.80
CA VAL A 77 -15.18 -5.39 0.50
C VAL A 77 -15.33 -6.28 -0.72
N THR A 78 -14.52 -6.04 -1.76
CA THR A 78 -14.51 -6.86 -2.96
C THR A 78 -13.27 -7.74 -2.98
N VAL A 79 -13.50 -9.04 -3.10
CA VAL A 79 -12.47 -10.09 -3.11
C VAL A 79 -12.52 -10.81 -4.45
N LYS A 80 -11.35 -11.08 -5.02
CA LYS A 80 -11.26 -11.91 -6.21
C LYS A 80 -11.34 -13.39 -5.80
N PRO A 81 -12.23 -14.20 -6.38
CA PRO A 81 -12.23 -15.63 -6.18
C PRO A 81 -10.85 -16.18 -6.53
N VAL A 82 -10.34 -17.10 -5.71
CA VAL A 82 -9.11 -17.83 -6.02
C VAL A 82 -9.46 -18.87 -7.09
N ALA A 83 -9.68 -18.41 -8.32
CA ALA A 83 -9.88 -19.28 -9.46
C ALA A 83 -8.51 -19.79 -9.91
N GLY A 84 -8.08 -20.91 -9.33
CA GLY A 84 -7.00 -21.70 -9.91
C GLY A 84 -5.57 -21.22 -9.66
N GLY A 85 -4.96 -21.79 -8.61
CA GLY A 85 -3.55 -22.17 -8.72
C GLY A 85 -3.33 -23.08 -9.94
N VAL A 86 -2.10 -23.53 -10.18
CA VAL A 86 -1.64 -24.34 -11.33
C VAL A 86 -2.54 -25.54 -11.73
N LEU A 87 -3.49 -25.92 -10.89
CA LEU A 87 -4.49 -26.98 -11.08
C LEU A 87 -5.75 -26.59 -11.90
N SER A 88 -6.11 -25.32 -12.08
CA SER A 88 -7.30 -24.97 -12.91
C SER A 88 -7.09 -25.22 -14.41
N LYS A 89 -5.84 -25.25 -14.88
CA LYS A 89 -5.48 -25.60 -16.26
C LYS A 89 -5.59 -27.11 -16.57
N LEU A 90 -5.88 -27.95 -15.58
CA LEU A 90 -5.93 -29.41 -15.71
C LEU A 90 -7.36 -29.96 -15.83
N GLY A 91 -8.39 -29.13 -15.95
CA GLY A 91 -9.75 -29.59 -16.30
C GLY A 91 -10.44 -30.48 -15.27
N LEU A 92 -9.91 -30.61 -14.04
CA LEU A 92 -10.62 -31.32 -12.97
C LEU A 92 -11.65 -30.40 -12.29
N GLN A 93 -12.92 -30.77 -12.42
CA GLN A 93 -14.04 -30.22 -11.64
C GLN A 93 -13.84 -30.45 -10.13
N ARG A 94 -13.07 -29.59 -9.45
CA ARG A 94 -13.01 -29.51 -7.98
C ARG A 94 -13.27 -28.09 -7.50
N GLY A 95 -14.31 -27.48 -8.05
CA GLY A 95 -14.66 -26.08 -7.78
C GLY A 95 -15.51 -25.82 -6.54
N PHE A 96 -15.93 -26.84 -5.77
CA PHE A 96 -16.94 -26.68 -4.71
C PHE A 96 -16.41 -26.66 -3.27
N ASP A 97 -15.25 -27.25 -2.96
CA ASP A 97 -14.74 -27.30 -1.57
C ASP A 97 -14.17 -25.97 -1.06
N GLU A 98 -13.80 -25.06 -1.96
CA GLU A 98 -13.33 -23.72 -1.60
C GLU A 98 -14.50 -22.73 -1.38
N ILE A 99 -15.71 -23.18 -1.72
CA ILE A 99 -16.95 -22.38 -1.73
C ILE A 99 -17.64 -22.40 -0.37
N THR A 100 -17.56 -23.51 0.36
CA THR A 100 -18.14 -23.69 1.69
C THR A 100 -17.36 -22.96 2.80
N ASP A 101 -16.04 -22.80 2.67
CA ASP A 101 -15.20 -22.15 3.69
C ASP A 101 -15.45 -20.62 3.82
N LEU A 102 -16.28 -20.06 2.95
CA LEU A 102 -16.71 -18.66 2.97
C LEU A 102 -18.04 -18.43 3.73
N MET A 103 -18.81 -19.48 4.02
CA MET A 103 -20.09 -19.37 4.73
C MET A 103 -19.89 -19.35 6.25
N GLY A 104 -20.45 -18.34 6.92
CA GLY A 104 -20.47 -18.20 8.39
C GLY A 104 -19.25 -17.51 9.03
N LYS A 105 -18.20 -17.21 8.25
CA LYS A 105 -17.01 -16.49 8.72
C LYS A 105 -16.96 -15.08 8.14
N SER A 106 -16.34 -14.16 8.85
CA SER A 106 -16.37 -12.73 8.56
C SER A 106 -14.98 -12.16 8.28
N ILE A 107 -14.93 -10.94 7.77
CA ILE A 107 -13.69 -10.15 7.70
C ILE A 107 -13.85 -9.03 8.72
N LEU A 108 -12.90 -8.93 9.65
CA LEU A 108 -12.87 -7.82 10.61
C LEU A 108 -12.24 -6.61 9.94
N LEU A 109 -12.96 -5.49 9.98
CA LEU A 109 -12.45 -4.18 9.60
C LEU A 109 -12.29 -3.34 10.87
N GLU A 110 -11.14 -2.67 11.01
CA GLU A 110 -10.97 -1.60 11.99
C GLU A 110 -10.67 -0.28 11.27
N HIS A 111 -11.58 0.68 11.40
CA HIS A 111 -11.42 2.00 10.81
C HIS A 111 -10.46 2.83 11.66
N VAL A 112 -9.53 3.51 11.00
CA VAL A 112 -8.52 4.37 11.61
C VAL A 112 -8.74 5.81 11.15
N SER A 113 -8.83 6.72 12.11
CA SER A 113 -8.98 8.15 11.83
C SER A 113 -7.68 8.75 11.31
N SER A 114 -7.80 9.71 10.38
CA SER A 114 -6.69 10.54 9.90
C SER A 114 -6.25 11.57 10.94
N GLU A 115 -7.11 11.83 11.92
CA GLU A 115 -6.93 12.85 12.95
C GLU A 115 -6.52 12.23 14.28
N LEU A 116 -5.75 12.99 15.06
CA LEU A 116 -5.50 12.68 16.45
C LEU A 116 -6.70 13.06 17.31
N ASP A 117 -6.81 12.45 18.49
CA ASP A 117 -7.71 12.92 19.53
C ASP A 117 -7.30 14.35 19.94
N PRO A 118 -8.22 15.33 19.88
CA PRO A 118 -7.89 16.73 20.15
C PRO A 118 -7.43 16.97 21.59
N LYS A 119 -7.85 16.14 22.54
CA LYS A 119 -7.53 16.24 23.97
C LYS A 119 -6.21 15.55 24.29
N THR A 120 -6.02 14.31 23.85
CA THR A 120 -4.81 13.52 24.21
C THR A 120 -3.65 13.74 23.25
N LYS A 121 -3.91 14.25 22.04
CA LYS A 121 -2.94 14.31 20.93
C LYS A 121 -2.36 12.94 20.54
N LEU A 122 -3.11 11.87 20.82
CA LEU A 122 -2.77 10.49 20.42
C LEU A 122 -3.76 9.98 19.38
N GLU A 123 -3.49 8.83 18.78
CA GLU A 123 -4.41 8.20 17.83
C GLU A 123 -5.77 7.91 18.47
N LYS A 124 -6.85 8.23 17.76
CA LYS A 124 -8.21 7.92 18.20
C LYS A 124 -8.41 6.39 18.27
N LYS A 125 -9.24 5.94 19.21
CA LYS A 125 -9.64 4.53 19.32
C LYS A 125 -10.30 4.07 18.01
N THR A 126 -9.87 2.93 17.46
CA THR A 126 -10.42 2.38 16.22
C THR A 126 -11.87 1.92 16.37
N ILE A 127 -12.65 2.02 15.29
CA ILE A 127 -14.01 1.47 15.22
C ILE A 127 -13.92 0.13 14.54
N LYS A 128 -14.41 -0.91 15.21
CA LYS A 128 -14.32 -2.31 14.75
C LYS A 128 -15.68 -2.82 14.34
N GLY A 129 -15.71 -3.63 13.29
CA GLY A 129 -16.92 -4.32 12.86
C GLY A 129 -16.61 -5.39 11.83
N TYR A 130 -17.54 -6.31 11.68
CA TYR A 130 -17.41 -7.44 10.80
C TYR A 130 -18.21 -7.20 9.53
N VAL A 131 -17.63 -7.58 8.40
CA VAL A 131 -18.36 -7.69 7.14
C VAL A 131 -18.60 -9.16 6.82
N HIS A 132 -19.77 -9.43 6.29
CA HIS A 132 -20.26 -10.78 5.99
C HIS A 132 -20.49 -10.93 4.50
N LEU A 133 -20.39 -12.17 4.01
CA LEU A 133 -20.63 -12.49 2.61
C LEU A 133 -22.04 -12.01 2.20
N SER A 134 -22.11 -11.08 1.24
CA SER A 134 -23.37 -10.53 0.73
C SER A 134 -23.68 -11.03 -0.67
N HIS A 135 -22.67 -11.08 -1.53
CA HIS A 135 -22.83 -11.45 -2.92
C HIS A 135 -21.67 -12.31 -3.42
N ARG A 136 -21.99 -13.23 -4.32
CA ARG A 136 -21.02 -14.14 -4.91
C ARG A 136 -21.29 -14.32 -6.40
N SER A 137 -20.22 -14.17 -7.18
CA SER A 137 -20.21 -14.47 -8.61
C SER A 137 -18.95 -15.26 -8.99
N SER A 138 -18.83 -15.65 -10.26
CA SER A 138 -17.62 -16.30 -10.79
C SER A 138 -16.41 -15.37 -10.89
N GLN A 139 -16.63 -14.05 -10.90
CA GLN A 139 -15.59 -13.04 -11.09
C GLN A 139 -15.18 -12.37 -9.78
N GLU A 140 -16.14 -12.13 -8.89
CA GLU A 140 -15.97 -11.35 -7.66
C GLU A 140 -16.85 -11.90 -6.52
N VAL A 141 -16.34 -11.82 -5.29
CA VAL A 141 -17.07 -12.06 -4.04
C VAL A 141 -17.12 -10.76 -3.26
N LYS A 142 -18.31 -10.39 -2.76
CA LYS A 142 -18.51 -9.17 -1.97
C LYS A 142 -18.89 -9.50 -0.54
N TYR A 143 -18.31 -8.75 0.38
CA TYR A 143 -18.68 -8.74 1.78
C TYR A 143 -19.18 -7.36 2.16
N GLU A 144 -20.27 -7.30 2.91
CA GLU A 144 -20.88 -6.05 3.35
C GLU A 144 -21.09 -6.03 4.87
N GLY A 145 -21.05 -4.84 5.45
CA GLY A 145 -21.36 -4.61 6.85
C GLY A 145 -21.58 -3.13 7.13
N GLU A 146 -22.22 -2.82 8.24
CA GLU A 146 -22.62 -1.47 8.64
C GLU A 146 -21.92 -1.07 9.94
N PHE A 147 -21.51 0.19 10.01
CA PHE A 147 -20.66 0.72 11.07
C PHE A 147 -21.22 2.05 11.56
N GLN A 148 -21.40 2.19 12.87
CA GLN A 148 -21.76 3.46 13.49
C GLN A 148 -20.50 4.27 13.77
N VAL A 149 -20.29 5.33 12.98
CA VAL A 149 -19.11 6.20 13.07
C VAL A 149 -19.50 7.49 13.78
N ALA A 150 -18.92 7.74 14.95
CA ALA A 150 -19.19 8.96 15.71
C ALA A 150 -18.81 10.21 14.90
N ALA A 151 -19.60 11.28 15.01
CA ALA A 151 -19.37 12.51 14.25
C ALA A 151 -17.98 13.14 14.53
N ASN A 152 -17.47 12.95 15.75
CA ASN A 152 -16.14 13.42 16.16
C ASN A 152 -14.99 12.46 15.78
N PHE A 153 -15.27 11.34 15.12
CA PHE A 153 -14.23 10.39 14.68
C PHE A 153 -13.30 11.02 13.64
N GLY A 154 -13.82 11.95 12.84
CA GLY A 154 -13.07 12.58 11.75
C GLY A 154 -12.96 11.68 10.52
N GLU A 155 -12.10 12.06 9.59
CA GLU A 155 -11.95 11.32 8.33
C GLU A 155 -11.30 9.94 8.50
N ILE A 156 -11.90 8.89 7.92
CA ILE A 156 -11.31 7.54 7.88
C ILE A 156 -10.18 7.50 6.83
N GLY A 157 -8.94 7.40 7.30
CA GLY A 157 -7.74 7.43 6.45
C GLY A 157 -7.10 6.07 6.18
N ALA A 158 -7.37 5.09 7.04
CA ALA A 158 -6.87 3.73 6.87
C ALA A 158 -7.85 2.71 7.45
N ILE A 159 -7.73 1.46 6.99
CA ILE A 159 -8.46 0.31 7.49
C ILE A 159 -7.46 -0.79 7.84
N LEU A 160 -7.57 -1.33 9.05
CA LEU A 160 -6.93 -2.58 9.44
C LEU A 160 -7.87 -3.74 9.11
N VAL A 161 -7.34 -4.77 8.46
CA VAL A 161 -8.08 -5.92 7.99
C VAL A 161 -7.53 -7.17 8.66
N GLU A 162 -8.42 -7.97 9.23
CA GLU A 162 -8.14 -9.33 9.69
C GLU A 162 -9.05 -10.30 8.95
N ASN A 163 -8.45 -11.30 8.31
CA ASN A 163 -9.16 -12.34 7.60
C ASN A 163 -9.41 -13.52 8.55
N GLU A 164 -10.67 -13.77 8.90
CA GLU A 164 -11.06 -14.89 9.78
C GLU A 164 -11.26 -16.22 9.05
N HIS A 165 -11.14 -16.24 7.73
CA HIS A 165 -11.14 -17.48 6.97
C HIS A 165 -9.83 -18.24 7.20
N ARG A 166 -9.86 -19.56 6.99
CA ARG A 166 -8.66 -20.41 7.15
C ARG A 166 -7.67 -20.24 5.99
N LYS A 167 -8.16 -19.79 4.84
CA LYS A 167 -7.39 -19.55 3.62
C LYS A 167 -7.11 -18.06 3.40
N GLU A 168 -6.00 -17.77 2.73
CA GLU A 168 -5.73 -16.42 2.23
C GLU A 168 -6.72 -16.03 1.12
N MET A 169 -6.93 -14.73 0.96
CA MET A 169 -7.82 -14.19 -0.07
C MET A 169 -7.18 -12.99 -0.76
N PHE A 170 -7.48 -12.81 -2.04
CA PHE A 170 -7.01 -11.63 -2.78
C PHE A 170 -8.02 -10.50 -2.65
N MET A 171 -7.71 -9.52 -1.80
CA MET A 171 -8.54 -8.35 -1.59
C MET A 171 -8.26 -7.31 -2.66
N LYS A 172 -9.29 -6.99 -3.47
CA LYS A 172 -9.19 -6.05 -4.58
C LYS A 172 -9.35 -4.61 -4.08
N GLU A 173 -10.44 -4.34 -3.37
CA GLU A 173 -10.77 -3.01 -2.86
C GLU A 173 -11.74 -3.06 -1.68
N ILE A 174 -11.76 -1.97 -0.91
CA ILE A 174 -12.77 -1.67 0.11
C ILE A 174 -13.38 -0.30 -0.21
N VAL A 175 -14.69 -0.19 -0.13
CA VAL A 175 -15.43 1.07 -0.33
C VAL A 175 -16.29 1.34 0.90
N LEU A 176 -16.20 2.56 1.43
CA LEU A 176 -17.06 3.04 2.52
C LEU A 176 -18.05 4.06 1.97
N ASP A 177 -19.34 3.73 2.01
CA ASP A 177 -20.46 4.58 1.63
C ASP A 177 -21.14 5.17 2.87
N GLY A 178 -21.89 6.28 2.71
CA GLY A 178 -22.59 6.94 3.81
C GLY A 178 -21.75 7.99 4.57
N VAL A 179 -20.51 8.23 4.16
CA VAL A 179 -19.66 9.30 4.70
C VAL A 179 -20.09 10.65 4.12
N LEU A 180 -20.13 11.71 4.95
CA LEU A 180 -20.61 13.05 4.56
C LEU A 180 -19.85 13.65 3.36
N THR A 181 -18.56 13.33 3.21
CA THR A 181 -17.70 13.83 2.14
C THR A 181 -17.78 13.00 0.85
N GLY A 182 -18.68 12.02 0.80
CA GLY A 182 -18.80 11.04 -0.29
C GLY A 182 -18.02 9.74 -0.06
N PRO A 183 -18.15 8.76 -0.97
CA PRO A 183 -17.56 7.44 -0.80
C PRO A 183 -16.04 7.44 -0.67
N VAL A 184 -15.50 6.73 0.33
CA VAL A 184 -14.06 6.58 0.54
C VAL A 184 -13.60 5.24 -0.02
N LYS A 185 -12.62 5.27 -0.93
CA LYS A 185 -12.09 4.07 -1.60
C LYS A 185 -10.69 3.70 -1.11
N PHE A 186 -10.45 2.40 -0.97
CA PHE A 186 -9.19 1.79 -0.60
C PHE A 186 -8.81 0.75 -1.67
N SER A 187 -7.84 1.07 -2.53
CA SER A 187 -7.36 0.15 -3.56
C SER A 187 -6.31 -0.82 -3.00
N CYS A 188 -6.76 -1.97 -2.52
CA CYS A 188 -5.94 -2.93 -1.78
C CYS A 188 -4.98 -3.73 -2.66
N GLN A 189 -5.49 -4.36 -3.74
CA GLN A 189 -4.76 -5.21 -4.69
C GLN A 189 -3.72 -6.14 -4.04
N SER A 190 -4.12 -6.84 -2.97
CA SER A 190 -3.20 -7.64 -2.17
C SER A 190 -3.84 -8.90 -1.61
N TRP A 191 -3.03 -9.96 -1.51
CA TRP A 191 -3.34 -11.12 -0.68
C TRP A 191 -3.41 -10.72 0.80
N VAL A 192 -4.44 -11.19 1.50
CA VAL A 192 -4.64 -11.04 2.95
C VAL A 192 -4.66 -12.44 3.56
N HIS A 193 -3.69 -12.69 4.43
CA HIS A 193 -3.50 -13.99 5.06
C HIS A 193 -4.55 -14.26 6.13
N SER A 194 -4.90 -15.54 6.25
CA SER A 194 -5.65 -16.06 7.39
C SER A 194 -4.97 -15.67 8.70
N LYS A 195 -5.76 -15.19 9.67
CA LYS A 195 -5.26 -14.85 11.01
C LYS A 195 -4.59 -16.03 11.74
N PHE A 196 -4.94 -17.26 11.35
CA PHE A 196 -4.36 -18.49 11.91
C PHE A 196 -2.94 -18.76 11.40
N HIS A 197 -2.54 -18.15 10.28
CA HIS A 197 -1.17 -18.24 9.76
C HIS A 197 -0.35 -17.00 10.07
N ASN A 198 -0.97 -15.81 9.98
CA ASN A 198 -0.34 -14.55 10.36
C ASN A 198 -1.33 -13.71 11.16
N PRO A 199 -1.15 -13.60 12.50
CA PRO A 199 -2.05 -12.82 13.35
C PRO A 199 -1.92 -11.31 13.16
N THR A 200 -0.94 -10.84 12.36
CA THR A 200 -0.75 -9.41 12.10
C THR A 200 -1.80 -8.91 11.11
N LYS A 201 -2.58 -7.92 11.53
CA LYS A 201 -3.57 -7.25 10.68
C LYS A 201 -2.92 -6.53 9.52
N ARG A 202 -3.60 -6.53 8.38
CA ARG A 202 -3.15 -5.83 7.17
C ARG A 202 -3.71 -4.43 7.16
N VAL A 203 -2.85 -3.44 6.95
CA VAL A 203 -3.27 -2.05 6.77
C VAL A 203 -3.47 -1.73 5.29
N PHE A 204 -4.55 -1.00 4.99
CA PHE A 204 -4.78 -0.35 3.71
C PHE A 204 -5.11 1.12 3.95
N PHE A 205 -4.49 2.01 3.18
CA PHE A 205 -4.74 3.45 3.25
C PHE A 205 -5.78 3.85 2.20
N SER A 206 -6.50 4.95 2.46
CA SER A 206 -7.41 5.52 1.47
C SER A 206 -6.63 5.98 0.24
N ASN A 207 -7.33 6.13 -0.89
CA ASN A 207 -6.71 6.53 -2.15
C ASN A 207 -6.22 8.00 -2.18
N LYS A 208 -6.31 8.74 -1.07
CA LYS A 208 -5.72 10.07 -0.94
C LYS A 208 -4.20 9.97 -0.84
N SER A 209 -3.52 10.80 -1.63
CA SER A 209 -2.06 10.81 -1.70
C SER A 209 -1.49 11.93 -0.83
N TYR A 210 -0.42 11.62 -0.09
CA TYR A 210 0.25 12.56 0.79
C TYR A 210 1.77 12.44 0.67
N LEU A 211 2.48 13.57 0.60
CA LEU A 211 3.91 13.58 0.89
C LEU A 211 4.18 13.17 2.35
N PRO A 212 5.41 12.76 2.70
CA PRO A 212 5.74 12.41 4.09
C PRO A 212 5.45 13.55 5.08
N SER A 213 5.71 14.79 4.71
CA SER A 213 5.44 15.99 5.52
C SER A 213 3.95 16.32 5.64
N GLU A 214 3.14 15.87 4.69
CA GLU A 214 1.69 16.15 4.59
C GLU A 214 0.84 14.98 5.09
N THR A 215 1.47 13.87 5.52
CA THR A 215 0.74 12.72 6.04
C THR A 215 -0.03 13.15 7.28
N PRO A 216 -1.37 12.94 7.34
CA PRO A 216 -2.18 13.31 8.49
C PRO A 216 -1.61 12.73 9.78
N GLU A 217 -1.62 13.53 10.86
CA GLU A 217 -0.96 13.18 12.12
C GLU A 217 -1.42 11.82 12.68
N GLY A 218 -2.72 11.50 12.57
CA GLY A 218 -3.28 10.22 13.02
C GLY A 218 -2.78 9.00 12.24
N LEU A 219 -2.18 9.19 11.06
CA LEU A 219 -1.67 8.11 10.21
C LEU A 219 -0.15 7.98 10.23
N LYS A 220 0.60 8.95 10.76
CA LYS A 220 2.08 8.96 10.68
C LYS A 220 2.70 7.74 11.34
N MET A 221 2.27 7.38 12.55
CA MET A 221 2.77 6.19 13.24
C MET A 221 2.44 4.91 12.45
N LEU A 222 1.21 4.79 11.94
CA LEU A 222 0.77 3.62 11.19
C LEU A 222 1.57 3.46 9.89
N ARG A 223 1.82 4.57 9.17
CA ARG A 223 2.69 4.62 7.99
C ARG A 223 4.11 4.18 8.32
N ALA A 224 4.69 4.67 9.41
CA ALA A 224 6.04 4.31 9.83
C ALA A 224 6.13 2.81 10.17
N LYS A 225 5.15 2.28 10.92
CA LYS A 225 5.08 0.85 11.29
C LYS A 225 4.99 -0.05 10.05
N GLU A 226 4.14 0.29 9.07
CA GLU A 226 4.04 -0.48 7.83
C GLU A 226 5.34 -0.45 7.03
N LEU A 227 6.02 0.70 6.94
CA LEU A 227 7.32 0.81 6.27
C LEU A 227 8.41 -0.04 6.94
N ILE A 228 8.44 -0.08 8.28
CA ILE A 228 9.37 -0.93 9.03
C ILE A 228 9.07 -2.41 8.77
N SER A 229 7.79 -2.80 8.80
CA SER A 229 7.34 -4.16 8.49
C SER A 229 7.76 -4.60 7.08
N LEU A 230 7.61 -3.72 6.09
CA LEU A 230 8.01 -3.98 4.70
C LEU A 230 9.53 -4.09 4.52
N ARG A 231 10.36 -3.44 5.36
CA ARG A 231 11.83 -3.58 5.29
C ARG A 231 12.33 -4.86 5.95
N GLY A 232 11.63 -5.33 6.98
CA GLY A 232 12.05 -6.45 7.83
C GLY A 232 13.37 -6.16 8.56
N ASN A 233 13.99 -7.22 9.11
CA ASN A 233 15.22 -7.12 9.92
C ASN A 233 16.48 -7.59 9.16
N GLY A 234 16.36 -7.98 7.89
CA GLY A 234 17.47 -8.50 7.08
C GLY A 234 17.98 -9.90 7.46
N GLN A 235 17.24 -10.61 8.32
CA GLN A 235 17.58 -11.96 8.77
C GLN A 235 16.51 -12.98 8.34
N GLY A 236 16.80 -14.26 8.53
CA GLY A 236 15.89 -15.37 8.23
C GLY A 236 15.64 -15.60 6.74
N GLU A 237 15.05 -16.76 6.43
CA GLU A 237 14.55 -17.08 5.09
C GLU A 237 13.19 -16.42 4.85
N HIS A 238 12.97 -15.92 3.64
CA HIS A 238 11.70 -15.30 3.29
C HIS A 238 10.62 -16.36 3.09
N GLN A 239 9.52 -16.21 3.81
CA GLN A 239 8.36 -17.07 3.67
C GLN A 239 7.51 -16.66 2.47
N ARG A 240 6.72 -17.60 1.91
CA ARG A 240 5.87 -17.35 0.73
C ARG A 240 4.91 -16.17 0.90
N PHE A 241 4.46 -15.95 2.12
CA PHE A 241 3.55 -14.86 2.49
C PHE A 241 4.27 -13.58 2.95
N GLY A 242 5.60 -13.60 3.01
CA GLY A 242 6.41 -12.47 3.45
C GLY A 242 6.30 -11.30 2.49
N ARG A 243 6.10 -10.09 3.04
CA ARG A 243 6.10 -8.82 2.28
C ARG A 243 7.38 -8.01 2.53
N ILE A 244 8.46 -8.70 2.86
CA ILE A 244 9.75 -8.09 3.20
C ILE A 244 10.53 -7.83 1.92
N TYR A 245 10.86 -6.57 1.69
CA TYR A 245 11.67 -6.09 0.59
C TYR A 245 13.04 -5.69 1.13
N ASN A 246 14.06 -6.46 0.76
CA ASN A 246 15.44 -6.20 1.14
C ASN A 246 16.38 -6.63 0.00
N TYR A 247 17.63 -6.23 0.06
CA TYR A 247 18.61 -6.40 -1.01
C TYR A 247 19.63 -7.49 -0.70
N ASP A 248 20.12 -8.12 -1.76
CA ASP A 248 21.23 -9.07 -1.72
C ASP A 248 22.03 -9.00 -3.04
N VAL A 249 23.19 -9.63 -3.06
CA VAL A 249 24.02 -9.81 -4.26
C VAL A 249 23.60 -11.08 -5.02
N TYR A 250 24.00 -11.20 -6.28
CA TYR A 250 23.79 -12.42 -7.06
C TYR A 250 24.82 -13.48 -6.67
N ASN A 251 24.50 -14.20 -5.59
CA ASN A 251 25.25 -15.32 -5.03
C ASN A 251 24.50 -16.66 -5.17
N ASP A 252 23.40 -16.65 -5.89
CA ASP A 252 22.40 -17.72 -5.99
C ASP A 252 22.19 -18.22 -7.44
N LEU A 253 23.13 -17.89 -8.34
CA LEU A 253 23.10 -18.31 -9.74
C LEU A 253 23.79 -19.66 -10.01
N GLY A 254 24.70 -20.07 -9.14
CA GLY A 254 25.42 -21.33 -9.26
C GLY A 254 24.83 -22.43 -8.37
N ASP A 255 25.07 -23.68 -8.75
CA ASP A 255 24.68 -24.87 -7.98
C ASP A 255 25.86 -25.86 -7.86
N PRO A 256 26.95 -25.46 -7.16
CA PRO A 256 28.16 -26.27 -7.06
C PRO A 256 27.98 -27.57 -6.25
N ASN A 257 26.91 -27.68 -5.44
CA ASN A 257 26.63 -28.87 -4.65
C ASN A 257 26.12 -30.03 -5.51
N THR A 258 25.42 -29.72 -6.60
CA THR A 258 24.93 -30.70 -7.56
C THR A 258 26.00 -31.06 -8.57
N ASN A 259 26.73 -30.06 -9.09
CA ASN A 259 27.87 -30.26 -9.97
C ASN A 259 28.91 -29.14 -9.73
N PRO A 260 30.17 -29.46 -9.39
CA PRO A 260 31.24 -28.46 -9.24
C PRO A 260 31.38 -27.48 -10.43
N ASP A 261 31.10 -27.93 -11.66
CA ASP A 261 31.16 -27.11 -12.88
C ASP A 261 30.05 -26.04 -12.95
N HIS A 262 29.02 -26.15 -12.12
CA HIS A 262 27.96 -25.16 -11.98
C HIS A 262 28.33 -24.03 -11.01
N LYS A 263 29.57 -23.98 -10.51
CA LYS A 263 30.07 -22.84 -9.74
C LYS A 263 30.00 -21.56 -10.59
N ARG A 264 29.51 -20.48 -9.97
CA ARG A 264 29.42 -19.14 -10.58
C ARG A 264 30.04 -18.12 -9.65
N LEU A 265 30.63 -17.07 -10.22
CA LEU A 265 31.12 -15.92 -9.47
C LEU A 265 29.95 -15.17 -8.84
N VAL A 266 30.20 -14.57 -7.68
CA VAL A 266 29.24 -13.67 -7.04
C VAL A 266 29.27 -12.33 -7.76
N LEU A 267 28.12 -11.87 -8.27
CA LEU A 267 27.98 -10.55 -8.90
C LEU A 267 27.40 -9.55 -7.89
N GLY A 268 28.17 -8.52 -7.59
CA GLY A 268 27.88 -7.49 -6.60
C GLY A 268 29.12 -7.10 -5.78
N GLY A 269 29.04 -5.97 -5.09
CA GLY A 269 30.16 -5.40 -4.32
C GLY A 269 31.23 -4.76 -5.20
N ASN A 270 32.42 -4.56 -4.65
CA ASN A 270 33.47 -3.77 -5.31
C ASN A 270 34.24 -4.56 -6.38
N LYS A 271 34.39 -5.88 -6.21
CA LYS A 271 35.19 -6.73 -7.11
C LYS A 271 34.47 -7.03 -8.43
N HIS A 272 33.16 -7.26 -8.37
CA HIS A 272 32.32 -7.48 -9.54
C HIS A 272 31.06 -6.60 -9.43
N PRO A 273 31.18 -5.28 -9.68
CA PRO A 273 30.07 -4.36 -9.53
C PRO A 273 28.85 -4.80 -10.34
N TYR A 274 27.71 -4.93 -9.66
CA TYR A 274 26.45 -5.37 -10.26
C TYR A 274 25.27 -4.83 -9.44
N PRO A 275 24.10 -4.57 -10.07
CA PRO A 275 22.87 -4.23 -9.36
C PRO A 275 22.54 -5.26 -8.27
N ARG A 276 21.86 -4.81 -7.22
CA ARG A 276 21.34 -5.70 -6.18
C ARG A 276 20.06 -6.38 -6.66
N ARG A 277 19.80 -7.59 -6.14
CA ARG A 277 18.53 -8.30 -6.29
C ARG A 277 17.73 -8.29 -4.99
N CYS A 278 16.48 -8.75 -5.05
CA CYS A 278 15.69 -9.02 -3.85
C CYS A 278 16.31 -10.17 -3.05
N ARG A 279 16.51 -9.94 -1.75
CA ARG A 279 16.95 -10.94 -0.78
C ARG A 279 15.92 -12.07 -0.67
N THR A 280 16.38 -13.31 -0.63
CA THR A 280 15.55 -14.51 -0.41
C THR A 280 15.82 -15.13 0.96
N GLY A 281 17.03 -14.93 1.51
CA GLY A 281 17.44 -15.48 2.79
C GLY A 281 17.68 -16.99 2.80
N ARG A 282 17.59 -17.66 1.63
CA ARG A 282 17.95 -19.07 1.49
C ARG A 282 19.43 -19.29 1.84
N PRO A 283 19.77 -20.43 2.46
CA PRO A 283 21.17 -20.77 2.70
C PRO A 283 21.94 -20.87 1.39
N ARG A 284 23.24 -20.58 1.44
CA ARG A 284 24.12 -20.76 0.30
C ARG A 284 24.43 -22.24 0.13
N TYR A 285 24.68 -22.64 -1.11
CA TYR A 285 25.22 -23.97 -1.41
C TYR A 285 26.59 -24.12 -0.74
N ASP A 286 26.69 -25.14 0.11
CA ASP A 286 27.87 -25.40 0.93
C ASP A 286 28.97 -26.09 0.12
N THR A 287 29.78 -25.30 -0.57
CA THR A 287 31.09 -25.72 -1.07
C THR A 287 32.14 -24.70 -0.63
N GLY A 288 32.45 -24.73 0.66
CA GLY A 288 33.69 -24.18 1.22
C GLY A 288 33.64 -22.69 1.56
N ILE A 289 33.56 -22.42 2.87
CA ILE A 289 34.13 -21.27 3.59
C ILE A 289 34.22 -19.98 2.76
N CYS A 290 33.16 -19.17 2.80
CA CYS A 290 33.32 -17.73 2.67
C CYS A 290 32.66 -17.09 3.89
N ARG A 291 33.41 -17.08 4.99
CA ARG A 291 33.03 -16.35 6.21
C ARG A 291 32.74 -14.91 5.81
N ARG A 292 31.61 -14.38 6.29
CA ARG A 292 31.33 -12.94 6.30
C ARG A 292 32.50 -12.27 7.03
N VAL A 293 33.39 -11.62 6.30
CA VAL A 293 34.23 -10.59 6.88
C VAL A 293 33.35 -9.35 6.91
N GLY A 294 32.89 -9.00 8.10
CA GLY A 294 32.16 -7.75 8.33
C GLY A 294 33.04 -6.56 7.98
N HIS A 295 32.44 -5.56 7.36
CA HIS A 295 32.91 -4.18 7.38
C HIS A 295 31.99 -3.41 8.30
#